data_AF-A0A936D740-F1
#
_entry.id   AF-A0A936D740-F1
#
_cell.length_a   1.000
_cell.length_b   1.000
_cell.length_c   1.000
_cell.angle_alpha   90.00
_cell.angle_beta   90.00
_cell.angle_gamma   90.00
#
_symmetry.space_group_name_H-M   'P 1'
#
loop_
_entity.id
_entity.type
_entity.pdbx_description
1 polymer ?
#
loop_
_entity_poly.entity_id
_entity_poly.type
_entity_poly.pdbx_seq_one_letter_code
_entity_poly.pdbx_strand_id
1 'polypeptide(L)'
;MPKNEAFQTARDASGGERPRRAGLVPQVVSLAIVAGLVVACANQGGDQAIPPIVLGMTSQMAALYEDDQTSIFQVTTPVTLPMRMPTAEESAALGAQAPYPRGPFQLAADTRITVRYTLSNLDDEPRVVELLVDPWNEFVRYVPGLAAGGEGEESMNPNPSGIDRWFVIPPKSRIEGILPPDDFLELAADLGTAMNIAARPATGAFAGPGLFNRVFNAQSRSSEPDLLVDPYKVQVAAGIVGFDLGLRAARAGNVAVEIVVDVEDIQGKRVIPVGNPDNLTPIGMPGAELTPPAAPREMN
;
A
#
# COMPACT_ATOMS: atom_id res chain seq x y z
N MET A 1 32.99 54.49 -51.92
CA MET A 1 32.22 54.19 -53.14
C MET A 1 31.13 53.18 -52.78
N PRO A 2 29.84 53.50 -52.97
CA PRO A 2 28.70 52.71 -52.52
C PRO A 2 28.11 51.82 -53.64
N LYS A 3 27.27 50.85 -53.27
CA LYS A 3 26.01 50.54 -53.98
C LYS A 3 25.05 49.71 -53.10
N ASN A 4 23.81 50.18 -53.11
CA ASN A 4 22.59 49.72 -52.43
C ASN A 4 21.89 48.57 -53.19
N GLU A 5 20.83 48.07 -52.53
CA GLU A 5 19.56 47.47 -53.03
C GLU A 5 19.36 46.01 -52.61
N ALA A 6 18.22 45.55 -52.08
CA ALA A 6 16.91 46.15 -51.83
C ALA A 6 16.15 45.39 -50.72
N PHE A 7 15.24 46.11 -50.08
CA PHE A 7 14.14 45.64 -49.24
C PHE A 7 13.07 44.94 -50.10
N GLN A 8 12.48 43.84 -49.62
CA GLN A 8 11.05 43.57 -49.82
C GLN A 8 10.49 42.60 -48.77
N THR A 9 9.52 43.11 -48.03
CA THR A 9 8.60 42.46 -47.11
C THR A 9 7.50 41.71 -47.87
N ALA A 10 7.07 40.55 -47.37
CA ALA A 10 5.70 40.09 -47.50
C ALA A 10 5.32 39.23 -46.29
N ARG A 11 4.37 39.74 -45.51
CA ARG A 11 3.50 38.95 -44.63
C ARG A 11 2.59 38.10 -45.52
N ASP A 12 2.31 36.87 -45.14
CA ASP A 12 0.92 36.45 -44.89
C ASP A 12 0.82 35.10 -44.20
N ALA A 13 -0.17 35.05 -43.31
CA ALA A 13 -0.61 33.90 -42.56
C ALA A 13 -1.50 33.00 -43.41
N SER A 14 -1.45 31.68 -43.19
CA SER A 14 -2.63 30.79 -43.05
C SER A 14 -2.28 29.31 -43.24
N GLY A 15 -2.71 28.47 -42.28
CA GLY A 15 -3.44 27.24 -42.58
C GLY A 15 -2.69 25.95 -42.96
N GLY A 16 -2.73 24.98 -42.04
CA GLY A 16 -2.68 23.54 -42.33
C GLY A 16 -1.27 22.92 -42.42
N GLU A 17 -0.97 21.72 -41.95
CA GLU A 17 -1.67 20.63 -41.27
C GLU A 17 -0.65 19.87 -40.42
N ARG A 18 -1.09 19.17 -39.38
CA ARG A 18 -0.24 18.25 -38.59
C ARG A 18 0.11 17.02 -39.43
N PRO A 19 1.38 16.60 -39.53
CA PRO A 19 1.69 15.27 -40.05
C PRO A 19 1.29 14.20 -39.01
N ARG A 20 0.21 13.47 -39.29
CA ARG A 20 -0.08 12.15 -38.74
C ARG A 20 0.55 11.10 -39.65
N ARG A 21 1.44 10.26 -39.11
CA ARG A 21 1.54 8.79 -39.29
C ARG A 21 2.81 8.32 -38.57
N ALA A 22 2.66 7.59 -37.48
CA ALA A 22 2.64 6.12 -37.45
C ALA A 22 4.05 5.54 -37.71
N GLY A 23 4.89 5.62 -36.68
CA GLY A 23 6.15 4.90 -36.56
C GLY A 23 5.99 3.77 -35.56
N LEU A 24 6.34 2.56 -35.98
CA LEU A 24 6.19 1.28 -35.29
C LEU A 24 6.73 1.32 -33.85
N VAL A 25 5.89 0.86 -32.92
CA VAL A 25 6.31 0.40 -31.60
C VAL A 25 7.14 -0.87 -31.80
N PRO A 26 8.39 -0.97 -31.31
CA PRO A 26 9.08 -2.25 -31.29
C PRO A 26 8.35 -3.17 -30.32
N GLN A 27 7.70 -4.20 -30.87
CA GLN A 27 7.17 -5.31 -30.11
C GLN A 27 8.33 -6.00 -29.39
N VAL A 28 8.39 -5.84 -28.07
CA VAL A 28 9.27 -6.64 -27.23
C VAL A 28 8.79 -8.07 -27.32
N VAL A 29 9.58 -8.90 -27.99
CA VAL A 29 9.37 -10.34 -28.13
C VAL A 29 9.34 -10.94 -26.73
N SER A 30 8.15 -11.37 -26.30
CA SER A 30 7.93 -12.13 -25.08
C SER A 30 8.72 -13.44 -25.17
N LEU A 31 9.79 -13.54 -24.39
CA LEU A 31 10.46 -14.81 -24.17
C LEU A 31 9.57 -15.65 -23.25
N ALA A 32 8.94 -16.68 -23.82
CA ALA A 32 8.17 -17.66 -23.09
C ALA A 32 9.09 -18.40 -22.10
N ILE A 33 8.98 -18.07 -20.82
CA ILE A 33 9.54 -18.90 -19.75
C ILE A 33 8.62 -20.10 -19.59
N VAL A 34 9.21 -21.28 -19.77
CA VAL A 34 8.60 -22.59 -19.59
C VAL A 34 7.89 -22.63 -18.23
N ALA A 35 6.56 -22.75 -18.27
CA ALA A 35 5.75 -23.08 -17.11
C ALA A 35 6.19 -24.45 -16.57
N GLY A 36 7.04 -24.45 -15.56
CA GLY A 36 7.24 -25.61 -14.71
C GLY A 36 5.91 -25.89 -14.00
N LEU A 37 5.32 -27.05 -14.30
CA LEU A 37 4.21 -27.60 -13.54
C LEU A 37 4.60 -27.69 -12.07
N VAL A 38 4.22 -26.69 -11.28
CA VAL A 38 4.05 -26.90 -9.84
C VAL A 38 2.72 -27.62 -9.71
N VAL A 39 2.78 -28.95 -9.72
CA VAL A 39 1.71 -29.76 -9.11
C VAL A 39 1.79 -29.44 -7.62
N ALA A 40 1.12 -28.36 -7.23
CA ALA A 40 0.83 -28.11 -5.83
C ALA A 40 -0.07 -29.25 -5.41
N CYS A 41 0.49 -30.21 -4.68
CA CYS A 41 -0.30 -31.14 -3.89
C CYS A 41 -1.21 -30.28 -3.02
N ALA A 42 -2.51 -30.26 -3.36
CA ALA A 42 -3.53 -29.66 -2.54
C ALA A 42 -3.51 -30.39 -1.19
N ASN A 43 -2.83 -29.82 -0.19
CA ASN A 43 -3.02 -30.24 1.18
C ASN A 43 -4.46 -29.88 1.55
N GLN A 44 -5.20 -30.89 2.01
CA GLN A 44 -6.61 -30.79 2.42
C GLN A 44 -6.80 -30.04 3.74
N GLY A 45 -6.25 -28.84 3.88
CA GLY A 45 -6.47 -28.05 5.09
C GLY A 45 -6.14 -26.60 4.84
N GLY A 46 -7.17 -25.75 4.83
CA GLY A 46 -7.20 -24.33 5.25
C GLY A 46 -6.22 -23.30 4.68
N ASP A 47 -5.10 -23.72 4.11
CA ASP A 47 -3.96 -22.91 3.75
C ASP A 47 -4.02 -22.54 2.28
N GLN A 48 -3.92 -21.24 2.03
CA GLN A 48 -3.92 -20.70 0.68
C GLN A 48 -2.67 -19.88 0.44
N ALA A 49 -1.84 -20.38 -0.47
CA ALA A 49 -0.79 -19.59 -1.08
C ALA A 49 -1.37 -18.78 -2.24
N ILE A 50 -1.27 -17.46 -2.15
CA ILE A 50 -1.55 -16.55 -3.26
C ILE A 50 -0.39 -16.65 -4.27
N PRO A 51 -0.65 -16.62 -5.60
CA PRO A 51 0.41 -16.55 -6.59
C PRO A 51 1.42 -15.43 -6.27
N PRO A 52 2.73 -15.62 -6.56
CA PRO A 52 3.72 -14.60 -6.27
C PRO A 52 3.37 -13.25 -6.91
N ILE A 53 3.54 -12.19 -6.14
CA ILE A 53 3.28 -10.81 -6.59
C ILE A 53 4.63 -10.09 -6.67
N VAL A 54 4.91 -9.48 -7.82
CA VAL A 54 6.16 -8.74 -8.07
C VAL A 54 5.85 -7.26 -8.27
N LEU A 55 6.55 -6.42 -7.51
CA LEU A 55 6.50 -4.97 -7.59
C LEU A 55 7.92 -4.44 -7.85
N GLY A 56 8.07 -3.55 -8.82
CA GLY A 56 9.36 -2.97 -9.20
C GLY A 56 9.35 -1.44 -9.16
N MET A 57 10.37 -0.86 -8.54
CA MET A 57 10.80 0.52 -8.75
C MET A 57 11.83 0.53 -9.88
N THR A 58 11.81 1.56 -10.73
CA THR A 58 12.80 1.76 -11.78
C THR A 58 13.52 3.08 -11.61
N SER A 59 14.73 3.19 -12.14
CA SER A 59 15.51 4.43 -12.10
C SER A 59 14.90 5.59 -12.90
N GLN A 60 13.90 5.34 -13.74
CA GLN A 60 13.23 6.34 -14.58
C GLN A 60 11.91 6.83 -13.97
N MET A 61 11.52 6.30 -12.80
CA MET A 61 10.28 6.67 -12.17
C MET A 61 10.32 8.13 -11.71
N ALA A 62 9.23 8.86 -11.92
CA ALA A 62 9.06 10.19 -11.35
C ALA A 62 8.93 10.10 -9.82
N ALA A 63 9.41 11.13 -9.12
CA ALA A 63 9.19 11.24 -7.69
C ALA A 63 7.69 11.40 -7.41
N LEU A 64 7.21 10.79 -6.32
CA LEU A 64 5.91 11.08 -5.73
C LEU A 64 5.87 12.53 -5.21
N TYR A 65 7.00 12.97 -4.64
CA TYR A 65 7.19 14.32 -4.12
C TYR A 65 8.64 14.73 -4.30
N GLU A 66 8.88 15.98 -4.70
CA GLU A 66 10.22 16.55 -4.86
C GLU A 66 10.18 18.05 -4.58
N ASP A 67 11.06 18.50 -3.68
CA ASP A 67 11.41 19.90 -3.45
C ASP A 67 12.94 20.06 -3.40
N ASP A 68 13.42 21.26 -3.05
CA ASP A 68 14.86 21.57 -3.01
C ASP A 68 15.64 20.76 -1.95
N GLN A 69 14.96 20.11 -1.00
CA GLN A 69 15.55 19.39 0.13
C GLN A 69 15.24 17.89 0.13
N THR A 70 14.09 17.50 -0.40
CA THR A 70 13.48 16.17 -0.21
C THR A 70 12.97 15.62 -1.54
N SER A 71 13.34 14.39 -1.84
CA SER A 71 12.74 13.60 -2.92
C SER A 71 12.21 12.29 -2.36
N ILE A 72 10.98 11.94 -2.73
CA ILE A 72 10.33 10.70 -2.31
C ILE A 72 9.89 9.97 -3.57
N PHE A 73 10.43 8.78 -3.79
CA PHE A 73 10.00 7.86 -4.84
C PHE A 73 9.22 6.74 -4.17
N GLN A 74 7.97 6.53 -4.56
CA GLN A 74 7.15 5.45 -4.03
C GLN A 74 6.33 4.78 -5.13
N VAL A 75 6.37 3.45 -5.17
CA VAL A 75 5.53 2.63 -6.05
C VAL A 75 4.74 1.67 -5.19
N THR A 76 3.46 1.46 -5.52
CA THR A 76 2.58 0.55 -4.78
C THR A 76 1.77 -0.33 -5.73
N THR A 77 1.36 -1.50 -5.25
CA THR A 77 0.38 -2.35 -5.92
C THR A 77 -0.61 -2.92 -4.91
N PRO A 78 -1.91 -2.99 -5.25
CA PRO A 78 -2.90 -3.67 -4.43
C PRO A 78 -2.63 -5.17 -4.35
N VAL A 79 -2.78 -5.74 -3.15
CA VAL A 79 -2.77 -7.18 -2.86
C VAL A 79 -4.10 -7.53 -2.22
N THR A 80 -4.97 -8.22 -2.97
CA THR A 80 -6.26 -8.69 -2.45
C THR A 80 -6.11 -10.10 -1.90
N LEU A 81 -6.54 -10.31 -0.66
CA LEU A 81 -6.56 -11.64 -0.06
C LEU A 81 -7.83 -12.39 -0.47
N PRO A 82 -7.81 -13.74 -0.51
CA PRO A 82 -8.95 -14.56 -0.94
C PRO A 82 -10.09 -14.60 0.11
N MET A 83 -10.43 -13.48 0.75
CA MET A 83 -11.48 -13.39 1.75
C MET A 83 -12.86 -13.35 1.08
N ARG A 84 -13.81 -14.10 1.64
CA ARG A 84 -15.20 -14.07 1.17
C ARG A 84 -16.03 -12.97 1.83
N MET A 85 -17.09 -12.58 1.14
CA MET A 85 -18.20 -11.80 1.68
C MET A 85 -19.04 -12.64 2.65
N PRO A 86 -19.67 -12.00 3.66
CA PRO A 86 -20.74 -12.64 4.43
C PRO A 86 -21.91 -13.02 3.51
N THR A 87 -22.65 -14.07 3.87
CA THR A 87 -24.00 -14.28 3.31
C THR A 87 -24.98 -13.21 3.81
N ALA A 88 -26.18 -13.15 3.25
CA ALA A 88 -27.21 -12.22 3.72
C ALA A 88 -27.60 -12.48 5.18
N GLU A 89 -27.70 -13.75 5.58
CA GLU A 89 -28.02 -14.16 6.95
C GLU A 89 -26.90 -13.81 7.92
N GLU A 90 -25.64 -14.08 7.54
CA GLU A 90 -24.48 -13.69 8.35
C GLU A 90 -24.42 -12.17 8.50
N SER A 91 -24.59 -11.43 7.40
CA SER A 91 -24.58 -9.97 7.42
C SER A 91 -25.67 -9.39 8.31
N ALA A 92 -26.86 -9.99 8.35
CA ALA A 92 -27.96 -9.55 9.21
C ALA A 92 -27.67 -9.79 10.70
N ALA A 93 -26.79 -10.75 11.04
CA ALA A 93 -26.45 -11.09 12.41
C ALA A 93 -25.34 -10.21 13.02
N LEU A 94 -24.57 -9.47 12.20
CA LEU A 94 -23.36 -8.77 12.64
C LEU A 94 -23.61 -7.54 13.54
N GLY A 95 -24.85 -7.03 13.61
CA GLY A 95 -25.21 -5.93 14.50
C GLY A 95 -24.39 -4.64 14.30
N ALA A 96 -24.61 -3.64 15.15
CA ALA A 96 -23.82 -2.40 15.15
C ALA A 96 -22.59 -2.55 16.06
N GLN A 97 -21.42 -2.09 15.61
CA GLN A 97 -20.19 -2.17 16.41
C GLN A 97 -19.20 -1.07 16.03
N ALA A 98 -19.14 0.00 16.82
CA ALA A 98 -18.14 1.05 16.62
C ALA A 98 -16.69 0.51 16.74
N PRO A 99 -15.73 1.04 15.97
CA PRO A 99 -15.86 2.15 15.02
C PRO A 99 -16.40 1.73 13.64
N TYR A 100 -16.70 0.45 13.46
CA TYR A 100 -17.18 -0.07 12.20
C TYR A 100 -18.66 0.27 11.97
N PRO A 101 -19.10 0.40 10.69
CA PRO A 101 -20.51 0.57 10.36
C PRO A 101 -21.42 -0.57 10.85
N ARG A 102 -20.86 -1.78 10.95
CA ARG A 102 -21.47 -3.00 11.50
C ARG A 102 -20.40 -3.90 12.10
N GLY A 103 -20.78 -4.93 12.86
CA GLY A 103 -19.83 -5.95 13.30
C GLY A 103 -19.01 -6.49 12.12
N PRO A 104 -17.68 -6.61 12.26
CA PRO A 104 -16.84 -7.15 11.22
C PRO A 104 -17.18 -8.61 10.96
N PHE A 105 -17.37 -8.95 9.69
CA PHE A 105 -17.55 -10.33 9.29
C PHE A 105 -16.23 -11.09 9.38
N GLN A 106 -15.16 -10.46 8.88
CA GLN A 106 -13.80 -10.95 9.00
C GLN A 106 -13.23 -10.45 10.33
N LEU A 107 -12.97 -11.33 11.29
CA LEU A 107 -12.25 -10.97 12.51
C LEU A 107 -10.76 -11.20 12.31
N ALA A 108 -9.92 -10.35 12.89
CA ALA A 108 -8.46 -10.51 12.80
C ALA A 108 -7.99 -11.90 13.27
N ALA A 109 -8.61 -12.42 14.33
CA ALA A 109 -8.30 -13.73 14.91
C ALA A 109 -8.82 -14.93 14.11
N ASP A 110 -9.59 -14.72 13.03
CA ASP A 110 -10.11 -15.84 12.22
C ASP A 110 -9.13 -16.31 11.14
N THR A 111 -8.07 -15.54 10.88
CA THR A 111 -7.07 -15.88 9.86
C THR A 111 -5.65 -15.62 10.34
N ARG A 112 -4.68 -16.39 9.85
CA ARG A 112 -3.25 -16.06 9.99
C ARG A 112 -2.68 -15.76 8.62
N ILE A 113 -2.06 -14.58 8.50
CA ILE A 113 -1.47 -14.11 7.26
C ILE A 113 0.04 -14.11 7.43
N THR A 114 0.75 -14.84 6.58
CA THR A 114 2.20 -14.80 6.52
C THR A 114 2.62 -14.25 5.17
N VAL A 115 3.49 -13.24 5.16
CA VAL A 115 4.08 -12.73 3.92
C VAL A 115 5.56 -13.03 3.92
N ARG A 116 6.01 -13.81 2.95
CA ARG A 116 7.44 -13.99 2.65
C ARG A 116 7.81 -13.03 1.54
N TYR A 117 8.94 -12.35 1.67
CA TYR A 117 9.40 -11.39 0.67
C TYR A 117 10.84 -11.64 0.26
N THR A 118 11.14 -11.33 -1.00
CA THR A 118 12.48 -11.25 -1.55
C THR A 118 12.68 -9.86 -2.17
N LEU A 119 13.51 -9.05 -1.54
CA LEU A 119 13.95 -7.77 -2.07
C LEU A 119 15.17 -7.99 -2.96
N SER A 120 15.15 -7.48 -4.18
CA SER A 120 16.21 -7.64 -5.17
C SER A 120 16.70 -6.28 -5.64
N ASN A 121 17.99 -6.00 -5.45
CA ASN A 121 18.65 -4.84 -6.05
C ASN A 121 19.26 -5.24 -7.39
N LEU A 122 18.78 -4.62 -8.47
CA LEU A 122 19.24 -4.88 -9.83
C LEU A 122 20.32 -3.88 -10.28
N ASP A 123 20.65 -2.89 -9.45
CA ASP A 123 21.69 -1.91 -9.73
C ASP A 123 23.09 -2.42 -9.32
N ASP A 124 24.11 -1.74 -9.84
CA ASP A 124 25.52 -1.96 -9.52
C ASP A 124 25.99 -1.19 -8.27
N GLU A 125 25.09 -0.39 -7.66
CA GLU A 125 25.33 0.35 -6.41
C GLU A 125 24.38 -0.13 -5.30
N PRO A 126 24.74 0.02 -4.00
CA PRO A 126 23.82 -0.26 -2.91
C PRO A 126 22.57 0.62 -3.00
N ARG A 127 21.41 0.05 -2.64
CA ARG A 127 20.15 0.77 -2.59
C ARG A 127 19.58 0.77 -1.17
N VAL A 128 19.10 1.94 -0.75
CA VAL A 128 18.35 2.10 0.49
C VAL A 128 16.89 2.22 0.11
N VAL A 129 16.10 1.25 0.54
CA VAL A 129 14.66 1.19 0.25
C VAL A 129 13.89 0.83 1.51
N GLU A 130 12.64 1.23 1.53
CA GLU A 130 11.68 0.91 2.56
C GLU A 130 10.59 0.01 1.96
N LEU A 131 10.36 -1.15 2.59
CA LEU A 131 9.25 -2.03 2.27
C LEU A 131 8.02 -1.54 3.03
N LEU A 132 6.91 -1.33 2.32
CA LEU A 132 5.66 -0.82 2.88
C LEU A 132 4.54 -1.86 2.76
N VAL A 133 3.72 -1.98 3.80
CA VAL A 133 2.45 -2.73 3.77
C VAL A 133 1.37 -1.89 4.43
N ASP A 134 0.40 -1.40 3.64
CA ASP A 134 -0.70 -0.57 4.14
C ASP A 134 -2.03 -1.35 4.15
N PRO A 135 -2.67 -1.55 5.32
CA PRO A 135 -3.74 -2.54 5.48
C PRO A 135 -5.09 -2.07 4.96
N TRP A 136 -5.89 -3.05 4.55
CA TRP A 136 -7.31 -2.89 4.28
C TRP A 136 -8.12 -3.84 5.16
N ASN A 137 -9.27 -3.39 5.61
CA ASN A 137 -10.31 -4.27 6.13
C ASN A 137 -11.56 -4.16 5.25
N GLU A 138 -12.64 -4.84 5.64
CA GLU A 138 -13.90 -4.83 4.89
C GLU A 138 -14.58 -3.45 4.75
N PHE A 139 -14.08 -2.43 5.45
CA PHE A 139 -14.68 -1.10 5.50
C PHE A 139 -13.79 -0.03 4.88
N VAL A 140 -12.48 -0.07 5.12
CA VAL A 140 -11.54 0.99 4.74
C VAL A 140 -10.21 0.45 4.22
N ARG A 141 -9.62 1.20 3.30
CA ARG A 141 -8.23 1.07 2.83
C ARG A 141 -7.39 2.18 3.46
N TYR A 142 -6.35 1.83 4.21
CA TYR A 142 -5.43 2.83 4.77
C TYR A 142 -4.56 3.43 3.68
N VAL A 143 -4.49 4.77 3.65
CA VAL A 143 -3.66 5.54 2.72
C VAL A 143 -2.90 6.58 3.53
N PRO A 144 -1.62 6.34 3.88
CA PRO A 144 -0.88 7.20 4.81
C PRO A 144 -0.67 8.62 4.28
N GLY A 145 -0.35 8.80 3.01
CA GLY A 145 -0.08 10.12 2.43
C GLY A 145 1.20 10.78 2.97
N LEU A 146 1.30 12.10 2.77
CA LEU A 146 2.42 12.93 3.22
C LEU A 146 1.93 13.98 4.22
N ALA A 147 2.78 14.36 5.17
CA ALA A 147 2.55 15.43 6.14
C ALA A 147 3.80 16.31 6.28
N ALA A 148 3.63 17.56 6.71
CA ALA A 148 4.77 18.43 7.03
C ALA A 148 5.58 17.83 8.19
N GLY A 149 6.91 17.92 8.11
CA GLY A 149 7.82 17.31 9.09
C GLY A 149 7.76 17.89 10.51
N GLY A 150 7.08 19.02 10.69
CA GLY A 150 6.83 19.65 11.98
C GLY A 150 6.41 21.11 11.82
N GLU A 151 6.21 21.81 12.94
CA GLU A 151 5.95 23.26 12.92
C GLU A 151 7.17 24.00 12.35
N GLY A 152 6.96 24.74 11.26
CA GLY A 152 8.00 25.54 10.60
C GLY A 152 8.92 24.75 9.67
N GLU A 153 8.69 23.46 9.47
CA GLU A 153 9.37 22.67 8.44
C GLU A 153 8.60 22.74 7.12
N GLU A 154 9.29 23.12 6.04
CA GLU A 154 8.73 23.13 4.68
C GLU A 154 8.83 21.76 4.00
N SER A 155 9.65 20.85 4.54
CA SER A 155 9.80 19.50 4.00
C SER A 155 8.60 18.62 4.32
N MET A 156 8.10 17.91 3.31
CA MET A 156 7.08 16.88 3.48
C MET A 156 7.72 15.52 3.79
N ASN A 157 7.23 14.89 4.85
CA ASN A 157 7.56 13.55 5.25
C ASN A 157 6.37 12.61 5.00
N PRO A 158 6.61 11.36 4.61
CA PRO A 158 5.53 10.37 4.58
C PRO A 158 4.97 10.13 5.97
N ASN A 159 3.64 10.03 6.08
CA ASN A 159 3.07 9.44 7.29
C ASN A 159 3.49 7.96 7.36
N PRO A 160 3.60 7.38 8.58
CA PRO A 160 3.95 5.98 8.76
C PRO A 160 3.01 5.07 7.98
N SER A 161 3.60 4.10 7.28
CA SER A 161 2.85 3.01 6.67
C SER A 161 2.37 2.05 7.74
N GLY A 162 1.44 1.17 7.38
CA GLY A 162 0.96 0.14 8.30
C GLY A 162 2.10 -0.73 8.86
N ILE A 163 2.96 -1.21 7.96
CA ILE A 163 4.28 -1.72 8.26
C ILE A 163 5.26 -0.97 7.37
N ASP A 164 6.33 -0.44 7.95
CA ASP A 164 7.50 0.04 7.23
C ASP A 164 8.79 -0.64 7.73
N ARG A 165 9.66 -1.02 6.79
CA ARG A 165 10.96 -1.63 7.12
C ARG A 165 12.04 -1.14 6.16
N TRP A 166 13.09 -0.55 6.72
CA TRP A 166 14.24 -0.05 5.96
C TRP A 166 15.27 -1.14 5.70
N PHE A 167 15.76 -1.18 4.46
CA PHE A 167 16.79 -2.09 4.01
C PHE A 167 17.90 -1.35 3.28
N VAL A 168 19.14 -1.73 3.56
CA VAL A 168 20.28 -1.44 2.69
C VAL A 168 20.57 -2.72 1.92
N ILE A 169 20.28 -2.72 0.61
CA ILE A 169 20.44 -3.87 -0.25
C ILE A 169 21.75 -3.72 -1.05
N PRO A 170 22.76 -4.59 -0.86
CA PRO A 170 23.99 -4.55 -1.64
C PRO A 170 23.75 -4.63 -3.16
N PRO A 171 24.72 -4.20 -3.99
CA PRO A 171 24.65 -4.33 -5.44
C PRO A 171 24.35 -5.76 -5.89
N LYS A 172 23.51 -5.93 -6.90
CA LYS A 172 23.18 -7.23 -7.53
C LYS A 172 22.86 -8.35 -6.52
N SER A 173 22.22 -7.99 -5.41
CA SER A 173 21.97 -8.91 -4.30
C SER A 173 20.48 -9.01 -3.96
N ARG A 174 20.17 -9.96 -3.09
CA ARG A 174 18.82 -10.19 -2.59
C ARG A 174 18.80 -10.29 -1.07
N ILE A 175 17.73 -9.80 -0.47
CA ILE A 175 17.42 -9.98 0.95
C ILE A 175 16.08 -10.69 1.03
N GLU A 176 16.04 -11.79 1.76
CA GLU A 176 14.83 -12.56 2.02
C GLU A 176 14.36 -12.31 3.46
N GLY A 177 13.04 -12.34 3.66
CA GLY A 177 12.48 -12.21 4.99
C GLY A 177 11.01 -12.58 5.07
N ILE A 178 10.47 -12.39 6.28
CA ILE A 178 9.11 -12.75 6.63
C ILE A 178 8.46 -11.63 7.43
N LEU A 179 7.19 -11.39 7.14
CA LEU A 179 6.23 -10.69 7.99
C LEU A 179 5.35 -11.78 8.62
N PRO A 180 5.53 -12.09 9.92
CA PRO A 180 4.80 -13.16 10.59
C PRO A 180 3.32 -12.81 10.82
N PRO A 181 2.47 -13.79 11.17
CA PRO A 181 1.07 -13.57 11.51
C PRO A 181 0.82 -12.50 12.57
N ASP A 182 1.71 -12.40 13.57
CA ASP A 182 1.58 -11.42 14.65
C ASP A 182 1.65 -9.98 14.12
N ASP A 183 2.41 -9.71 13.06
CA ASP A 183 2.44 -8.39 12.43
C ASP A 183 1.07 -8.04 11.83
N PHE A 184 0.37 -9.01 11.22
CA PHE A 184 -0.96 -8.77 10.62
C PHE A 184 -2.09 -8.69 11.65
N LEU A 185 -1.96 -9.37 12.79
CA LEU A 185 -2.87 -9.21 13.93
C LEU A 185 -2.74 -7.81 14.53
N GLU A 186 -1.51 -7.35 14.71
CA GLU A 186 -1.22 -6.00 15.18
C GLU A 186 -1.76 -4.96 14.19
N LEU A 187 -1.47 -5.15 12.90
CA LEU A 187 -1.89 -4.26 11.83
C LEU A 187 -3.42 -4.11 11.76
N ALA A 188 -4.16 -5.18 12.03
CA ALA A 188 -5.61 -5.15 12.11
C ALA A 188 -6.12 -4.34 13.32
N ALA A 189 -5.48 -4.49 14.48
CA ALA A 189 -5.79 -3.73 15.68
C ALA A 189 -5.49 -2.23 15.52
N ASP A 190 -4.36 -1.91 14.88
CA ASP A 190 -3.95 -0.55 14.56
C ASP A 190 -4.92 0.11 13.58
N LEU A 191 -5.31 -0.58 12.52
CA LEU A 191 -6.31 -0.07 11.57
C LEU A 191 -7.65 0.20 12.26
N GLY A 192 -8.12 -0.72 13.11
CA GLY A 192 -9.33 -0.52 13.91
C GLY A 192 -9.22 0.68 14.84
N THR A 193 -8.06 0.86 15.48
CA THR A 193 -7.77 2.01 16.35
C THR A 193 -7.76 3.33 15.58
N ALA A 194 -7.13 3.35 14.40
CA ALA A 194 -7.11 4.50 13.49
C ALA A 194 -8.54 4.89 13.02
N MET A 195 -9.38 3.91 12.69
CA MET A 195 -10.81 4.16 12.39
C MET A 195 -11.53 4.80 13.59
N ASN A 196 -11.21 4.37 14.81
CA ASN A 196 -11.81 4.92 16.03
C ASN A 196 -11.34 6.35 16.31
N ILE A 197 -10.08 6.67 16.02
CA ILE A 197 -9.56 8.04 16.04
C ILE A 197 -10.28 8.89 14.98
N ALA A 198 -10.47 8.37 13.77
CA ALA A 198 -11.20 9.08 12.70
C ALA A 198 -12.64 9.42 13.10
N ALA A 199 -13.32 8.48 13.75
CA ALA A 199 -14.70 8.66 14.23
C ALA A 199 -14.79 9.60 15.44
N ARG A 200 -13.71 9.74 16.21
CA ARG A 200 -13.61 10.59 17.41
C ARG A 200 -12.30 11.38 17.39
N PRO A 201 -12.13 12.35 16.47
CA PRO A 201 -10.85 13.02 16.29
C PRO A 201 -10.37 13.70 17.58
N ALA A 202 -9.08 13.55 17.89
CA ALA A 202 -8.47 14.29 18.98
C ALA A 202 -8.37 15.78 18.67
N THR A 203 -8.37 16.59 19.73
CA THR A 203 -8.29 18.05 19.67
C THR A 203 -6.98 18.56 20.28
N GLY A 204 -6.60 19.80 19.96
CA GLY A 204 -5.41 20.44 20.51
C GLY A 204 -4.12 19.86 19.95
N ALA A 205 -3.09 19.69 20.78
CA ALA A 205 -1.74 19.27 20.37
C ALA A 205 -1.66 17.86 19.73
N PHE A 206 -2.74 17.07 19.80
CA PHE A 206 -2.82 15.73 19.20
C PHE A 206 -3.79 15.69 18.00
N ALA A 207 -4.29 16.84 17.54
CA ALA A 207 -5.08 16.95 16.33
C ALA A 207 -4.24 16.67 15.07
N GLY A 208 -4.89 16.49 13.92
CA GLY A 208 -4.21 16.17 12.67
C GLY A 208 -3.63 14.75 12.66
N PRO A 209 -2.48 14.52 12.03
CA PRO A 209 -1.98 13.16 11.80
C PRO A 209 -1.33 12.56 13.04
N GLY A 210 -1.15 13.32 14.14
CA GLY A 210 -0.34 12.92 15.29
C GLY A 210 -0.73 11.57 15.91
N LEU A 211 -2.02 11.36 16.20
CA LEU A 211 -2.47 10.07 16.75
C LEU A 211 -2.46 8.94 15.72
N PHE A 212 -2.75 9.23 14.45
CA PHE A 212 -2.63 8.24 13.37
C PHE A 212 -1.20 7.74 13.24
N ASN A 213 -0.25 8.66 13.16
CA ASN A 213 1.17 8.37 13.04
C ASN A 213 1.72 7.67 14.28
N ARG A 214 1.16 7.95 15.46
CA ARG A 214 1.51 7.26 16.70
C ARG A 214 1.06 5.80 16.67
N VAL A 215 -0.16 5.53 16.21
CA VAL A 215 -0.70 4.16 16.09
C VAL A 215 0.17 3.31 15.17
N PHE A 216 0.51 3.82 13.99
CA PHE A 216 1.33 3.10 13.00
C PHE A 216 2.85 3.25 13.23
N ASN A 217 3.28 3.83 14.35
CA ASN A 217 4.70 3.89 14.65
C ASN A 217 5.22 2.48 14.97
N ALA A 218 6.35 2.07 14.41
CA ALA A 218 6.94 0.75 14.64
C ALA A 218 7.24 0.41 16.12
N GLN A 219 7.31 1.41 17.00
CA GLN A 219 7.48 1.25 18.45
C GLN A 219 6.16 1.17 19.22
N SER A 220 5.04 1.55 18.60
CA SER A 220 3.70 1.37 19.16
C SER A 220 3.33 -0.10 19.10
N ARG A 221 2.71 -0.59 20.17
CA ARG A 221 2.12 -1.93 20.22
C ARG A 221 0.76 -1.85 20.88
N SER A 222 -0.25 -2.46 20.27
CA SER A 222 -1.62 -2.50 20.76
C SER A 222 -1.70 -3.17 22.14
N SER A 223 -0.80 -4.12 22.40
CA SER A 223 -0.64 -4.80 23.69
C SER A 223 0.05 -3.98 24.78
N GLU A 224 0.78 -2.92 24.42
CA GLU A 224 1.54 -2.09 25.36
C GLU A 224 0.74 -0.84 25.77
N PRO A 225 0.83 -0.37 27.03
CA PRO A 225 0.11 0.82 27.46
C PRO A 225 0.56 2.07 26.71
N ASP A 226 -0.41 2.82 26.18
CA ASP A 226 -0.17 4.13 25.57
C ASP A 226 -1.32 5.07 25.94
N LEU A 227 -1.11 5.93 26.93
CA LEU A 227 -2.16 6.78 27.48
C LEU A 227 -2.87 7.68 26.45
N LEU A 228 -2.22 7.98 25.32
CA LEU A 228 -2.80 8.80 24.25
C LEU A 228 -3.67 7.98 23.29
N VAL A 229 -3.32 6.71 23.08
CA VAL A 229 -3.98 5.80 22.11
C VAL A 229 -4.97 4.85 22.78
N ASP A 230 -4.74 4.47 24.04
CA ASP A 230 -5.56 3.53 24.83
C ASP A 230 -7.08 3.83 24.78
N PRO A 231 -7.55 5.11 24.83
CA PRO A 231 -8.98 5.43 24.71
C PRO A 231 -9.60 5.10 23.34
N TYR A 232 -8.77 4.84 22.34
CA TYR A 232 -9.15 4.55 20.96
C TYR A 232 -8.97 3.08 20.57
N LYS A 233 -8.22 2.29 21.37
CA LYS A 233 -7.99 0.88 21.08
C LYS A 233 -9.31 0.13 20.95
N VAL A 234 -9.40 -0.70 19.92
CA VAL A 234 -10.58 -1.55 19.69
C VAL A 234 -10.46 -2.85 20.47
N GLN A 235 -11.57 -3.32 21.04
CA GLN A 235 -11.63 -4.65 21.67
C GLN A 235 -11.80 -5.76 20.62
N VAL A 236 -12.31 -5.43 19.45
CA VAL A 236 -12.52 -6.34 18.33
C VAL A 236 -11.93 -5.70 17.08
N ALA A 237 -10.92 -6.35 16.51
CA ALA A 237 -10.28 -5.93 15.27
C ALA A 237 -10.94 -6.61 14.05
N ALA A 238 -11.35 -5.81 13.07
CA ALA A 238 -11.69 -6.32 11.75
C ALA A 238 -10.44 -6.90 11.09
N GLY A 239 -10.55 -8.08 10.49
CA GLY A 239 -9.46 -8.77 9.84
C GLY A 239 -9.00 -8.07 8.57
N ILE A 240 -7.73 -8.29 8.24
CA ILE A 240 -7.12 -7.77 7.02
C ILE A 240 -7.67 -8.56 5.82
N VAL A 241 -8.20 -7.85 4.83
CA VAL A 241 -8.76 -8.44 3.60
C VAL A 241 -7.93 -8.16 2.35
N GLY A 242 -6.92 -7.31 2.52
CA GLY A 242 -5.99 -6.89 1.49
C GLY A 242 -5.02 -5.87 2.07
N PHE A 243 -4.04 -5.49 1.28
CA PHE A 243 -3.11 -4.43 1.62
C PHE A 243 -2.49 -3.84 0.35
N ASP A 244 -1.96 -2.63 0.43
CA ASP A 244 -1.05 -2.11 -0.58
C ASP A 244 0.37 -2.51 -0.24
N LEU A 245 1.02 -3.24 -1.15
CA LEU A 245 2.45 -3.50 -1.09
C LEU A 245 3.17 -2.31 -1.71
N GLY A 246 4.20 -1.79 -1.05
CA GLY A 246 4.95 -0.64 -1.55
C GLY A 246 6.47 -0.76 -1.42
N LEU A 247 7.16 -0.01 -2.28
CA LEU A 247 8.58 0.33 -2.11
C LEU A 247 8.72 1.85 -2.09
N ARG A 248 9.44 2.38 -1.09
CA ARG A 248 9.77 3.80 -0.99
C ARG A 248 11.27 4.02 -0.88
N ALA A 249 11.77 5.09 -1.49
CA ALA A 249 13.19 5.46 -1.46
C ALA A 249 13.39 6.97 -1.66
N ALA A 250 14.51 7.49 -1.17
CA ALA A 250 14.91 8.89 -1.42
C ALA A 250 15.49 9.10 -2.83
N ARG A 251 15.83 8.03 -3.54
CA ARG A 251 16.34 8.06 -4.91
C ARG A 251 15.74 6.89 -5.69
N ALA A 252 15.30 7.15 -6.92
CA ALA A 252 14.89 6.09 -7.83
C ALA A 252 16.06 5.12 -8.09
N GLY A 253 15.71 3.84 -8.23
CA GLY A 253 16.66 2.76 -8.52
C GLY A 253 15.91 1.56 -9.09
N ASN A 254 16.65 0.61 -9.66
CA ASN A 254 16.07 -0.64 -10.16
C ASN A 254 16.04 -1.65 -9.00
N VAL A 255 14.95 -1.64 -8.25
CA VAL A 255 14.73 -2.53 -7.10
C VAL A 255 13.37 -3.20 -7.26
N ALA A 256 13.30 -4.48 -6.95
CA ALA A 256 12.05 -5.24 -6.96
C ALA A 256 11.81 -5.92 -5.62
N VAL A 257 10.54 -6.09 -5.27
CA VAL A 257 10.10 -6.99 -4.22
C VAL A 257 9.19 -8.06 -4.85
N GLU A 258 9.49 -9.32 -4.56
CA GLU A 258 8.57 -10.43 -4.79
C GLU A 258 8.01 -10.85 -3.44
N ILE A 259 6.69 -11.06 -3.36
CA ILE A 259 6.05 -11.61 -2.17
C ILE A 259 5.28 -12.89 -2.47
N VAL A 260 5.25 -13.78 -1.49
CA VAL A 260 4.35 -14.94 -1.41
C VAL A 260 3.54 -14.78 -0.14
N VAL A 261 2.22 -14.83 -0.27
CA VAL A 261 1.28 -14.66 0.84
C VAL A 261 0.62 -15.99 1.12
N ASP A 262 0.75 -16.47 2.36
CA ASP A 262 -0.03 -17.59 2.86
C ASP A 262 -1.12 -17.07 3.78
N VAL A 263 -2.34 -17.57 3.58
CA VAL A 263 -3.50 -17.31 4.43
C VAL A 263 -4.01 -18.63 4.98
N GLU A 264 -3.93 -18.82 6.30
CA GLU A 264 -4.55 -19.93 7.03
C GLU A 264 -5.91 -19.47 7.56
N ASP A 265 -6.99 -20.14 7.16
CA ASP A 265 -8.32 -19.94 7.72
C ASP A 265 -8.52 -20.83 8.96
N ILE A 266 -8.49 -20.23 10.15
CA ILE A 266 -8.47 -20.97 11.41
C ILE A 266 -9.76 -21.79 11.60
N GLN A 267 -10.89 -21.30 11.09
CA GLN A 267 -12.20 -21.95 11.25
C GLN A 267 -12.77 -22.51 9.93
N GLY A 268 -12.08 -22.31 8.81
CA GLY A 268 -12.53 -22.73 7.47
C GLY A 268 -13.79 -22.01 6.98
N LYS A 269 -14.04 -20.78 7.45
CA LYS A 269 -15.29 -20.04 7.20
C LYS A 269 -15.10 -18.68 6.55
N ARG A 270 -13.87 -18.23 6.35
CA ARG A 270 -13.53 -16.84 6.01
C ARG A 270 -12.87 -16.70 4.63
N VAL A 271 -12.15 -17.72 4.20
CA VAL A 271 -11.37 -17.72 2.97
C VAL A 271 -12.09 -18.52 1.88
N ILE A 272 -11.97 -18.09 0.61
CA ILE A 272 -12.52 -18.77 -0.57
C ILE A 272 -11.56 -19.91 -0.97
N PRO A 273 -11.92 -21.20 -0.84
CA PRO A 273 -11.07 -22.35 -1.20
C PRO A 273 -10.48 -22.29 -2.61
N VAL A 274 -9.17 -22.49 -2.76
CA VAL A 274 -8.53 -22.68 -4.08
C VAL A 274 -9.17 -23.89 -4.78
N GLY A 275 -9.67 -23.69 -5.99
CA GLY A 275 -10.26 -24.74 -6.82
C GLY A 275 -11.68 -25.17 -6.43
N ASN A 276 -12.27 -24.62 -5.37
CA ASN A 276 -13.68 -24.81 -5.05
C ASN A 276 -14.36 -23.50 -4.61
N PRO A 277 -14.68 -22.60 -5.55
CA PRO A 277 -15.45 -21.41 -5.25
C PRO A 277 -16.92 -21.83 -5.08
N ASP A 278 -17.32 -22.26 -3.88
CA ASP A 278 -18.71 -22.59 -3.55
C ASP A 278 -19.63 -21.35 -3.64
N ASN A 279 -19.91 -20.78 -4.81
CA ASN A 279 -20.70 -19.52 -4.97
C ASN A 279 -20.25 -18.36 -4.04
N LEU A 280 -19.04 -18.42 -3.48
CA LEU A 280 -18.56 -17.45 -2.51
C LEU A 280 -18.10 -16.21 -3.26
N THR A 281 -18.65 -15.06 -2.88
CA THR A 281 -18.29 -13.78 -3.49
C THR A 281 -17.06 -13.21 -2.77
N PRO A 282 -16.00 -12.78 -3.49
CA PRO A 282 -14.84 -12.14 -2.86
C PRO A 282 -15.19 -10.75 -2.32
N ILE A 283 -14.57 -10.35 -1.19
CA ILE A 283 -14.79 -9.04 -0.58
C ILE A 283 -14.18 -7.87 -1.37
N GLY A 284 -13.09 -8.14 -2.09
CA GLY A 284 -12.43 -7.15 -2.93
C GLY A 284 -11.81 -5.99 -2.16
N MET A 285 -11.50 -4.90 -2.88
CA MET A 285 -11.00 -3.65 -2.29
C MET A 285 -12.16 -2.87 -1.65
N PRO A 286 -11.98 -2.34 -0.42
CA PRO A 286 -13.02 -1.54 0.21
C PRO A 286 -13.23 -0.21 -0.53
N GLY A 287 -14.46 0.30 -0.48
CA GLY A 287 -14.85 1.51 -1.21
C GLY A 287 -14.49 2.83 -0.52
N ALA A 288 -14.05 2.80 0.73
CA ALA A 288 -13.65 3.99 1.49
C ALA A 288 -12.15 3.98 1.80
N GLU A 289 -11.55 5.16 1.80
CA GLU A 289 -10.16 5.37 2.20
C GLU A 289 -10.11 5.96 3.61
N LEU A 290 -9.10 5.55 4.37
CA LEU A 290 -8.75 6.11 5.66
C LEU A 290 -7.37 6.75 5.53
N THR A 291 -7.32 8.08 5.62
CA THR A 291 -6.09 8.86 5.51
C THR A 291 -5.88 9.65 6.79
N PRO A 292 -4.65 9.73 7.33
CA PRO A 292 -4.32 10.66 8.41
C PRO A 292 -4.79 12.07 8.06
N PRO A 293 -5.56 12.75 8.93
CA PRO A 293 -6.05 14.09 8.61
C PRO A 293 -4.89 15.08 8.59
N ALA A 294 -4.99 16.09 7.72
CA ALA A 294 -4.00 17.16 7.67
C ALA A 294 -3.90 17.89 9.03
N ALA A 295 -2.70 18.38 9.36
CA ALA A 295 -2.53 19.23 10.53
C ALA A 295 -3.42 20.47 10.44
N PRO A 296 -4.05 20.92 11.55
CA PRO A 296 -4.79 22.17 11.56
C PRO A 296 -3.88 23.31 11.11
N ARG A 297 -4.35 24.15 10.18
CA ARG A 297 -3.66 25.43 9.92
C ARG A 297 -3.90 26.33 11.13
N GLU A 298 -2.86 26.70 11.85
CA GLU A 298 -2.98 27.76 12.85
C GLU A 298 -3.39 29.05 12.14
N MET A 299 -4.58 29.55 12.45
CA MET A 299 -5.00 30.89 12.06
C MET A 299 -4.37 31.85 13.05
N ASN A 300 -3.27 32.49 12.65
CA ASN A 300 -2.70 33.64 13.35
C ASN A 300 -3.67 34.83 13.33
#